data_AF-A0A7F8RI94-F1
#
_entry.id   AF-A0A7F8RI94-F1
#
_cell.length_a   1.000
_cell.length_b   1.000
_cell.length_c   1.000
_cell.angle_alpha   90.00
_cell.angle_beta   90.00
_cell.angle_gamma   90.00
#
_symmetry.space_group_name_H-M   'P 1'
#
loop_
_entity.id
_entity.type
_entity.pdbx_description
1 polymer ?
#
loop_
_entity_poly.entity_id
_entity_poly.type
_entity_poly.pdbx_seq_one_letter_code
_entity_poly.pdbx_strand_id
1 'polypeptide(L)'
;MLGAKPPKNSYVNYKVLQEQIKEKKTAKEEEKRTAQDTDIFKKKKRRGQEDRKSKKKKSAPSILSSGRIGQVGRFKNGTLILSQVDIKKINSTRVAK
;
A
#
# COMPACT_ATOMS: atom_id res chain seq x y z
N MET A 1 -0.57 9.72 -23.44
CA MET A 1 0.16 8.65 -24.16
C MET A 1 -0.85 7.90 -25.03
N LEU A 2 -0.77 8.02 -26.35
CA LEU A 2 -1.60 7.22 -27.26
C LEU A 2 -1.06 5.78 -27.20
N GLY A 3 -1.76 4.90 -26.49
CA GLY A 3 -1.29 3.55 -26.20
C GLY A 3 -1.02 2.75 -27.47
N ALA A 4 0.22 2.29 -27.65
CA ALA A 4 0.60 1.47 -28.79
C ALA A 4 -0.23 0.18 -28.85
N LYS A 5 -0.54 -0.27 -30.06
CA LYS A 5 -1.27 -1.51 -30.29
C LYS A 5 -0.45 -2.69 -29.75
N PRO A 6 -1.05 -3.58 -28.93
CA PRO A 6 -0.33 -4.74 -28.42
C PRO A 6 0.09 -5.66 -29.57
N PRO A 7 1.22 -6.38 -29.42
CA PRO A 7 1.68 -7.33 -30.42
C PRO A 7 0.64 -8.45 -30.59
N LYS A 8 0.53 -8.97 -31.81
CA LYS A 8 -0.37 -10.08 -32.12
C LYS A 8 0.16 -11.36 -31.49
N ASN A 9 -0.73 -12.17 -30.93
CA ASN A 9 -0.36 -13.47 -30.37
C ASN A 9 0.10 -14.38 -31.50
N SER A 10 1.25 -15.05 -31.31
CA SER A 10 1.64 -16.17 -32.16
C SER A 10 0.80 -17.39 -31.80
N TYR A 11 0.44 -18.19 -32.80
CA TYR A 11 -0.20 -19.46 -32.56
C TYR A 11 0.85 -20.45 -32.05
N VAL A 12 0.63 -20.99 -30.86
CA VAL A 12 1.51 -21.97 -30.23
C VAL A 12 0.65 -23.11 -29.70
N ASN A 13 1.16 -24.34 -29.81
CA ASN A 13 0.50 -25.50 -29.23
C ASN A 13 0.35 -25.32 -27.70
N TYR A 14 -0.83 -25.67 -27.18
CA TYR A 14 -1.17 -25.48 -25.78
C TYR A 14 -0.19 -26.14 -24.80
N LYS A 15 0.34 -27.32 -25.12
CA LYS A 15 1.32 -28.01 -24.25
C LYS A 15 2.60 -27.18 -24.07
N VAL A 16 3.12 -26.67 -25.18
CA VAL A 16 4.31 -25.81 -25.20
C VAL A 16 4.04 -24.50 -24.45
N LEU A 17 2.84 -23.92 -24.61
CA LEU A 17 2.46 -22.71 -23.89
C LEU A 17 2.44 -22.92 -22.37
N GLN A 18 1.96 -24.08 -21.89
CA GLN A 18 1.97 -24.39 -20.46
C GLN A 18 3.38 -24.52 -19.89
N GLU A 19 4.29 -25.17 -20.61
CA GLU A 19 5.70 -25.30 -20.23
C GLU A 19 6.37 -23.93 -20.12
N GLN A 20 6.22 -23.08 -21.14
CA GLN A 20 6.74 -21.71 -21.14
C GLN A 20 6.19 -20.86 -19.98
N ILE A 21 4.93 -21.04 -19.61
CA ILE A 21 4.33 -20.32 -18.46
C ILE A 21 4.95 -20.80 -17.15
N LYS A 22 5.20 -22.12 -16.99
CA LYS A 22 5.85 -22.66 -15.80
C LYS A 22 7.28 -22.15 -15.66
N GLU A 23 8.07 -22.22 -16.74
CA GLU A 23 9.46 -21.71 -16.79
C GLU A 23 9.53 -20.20 -16.50
N LYS A 24 8.64 -19.40 -17.11
CA LYS A 24 8.60 -17.95 -16.83
C LYS A 24 8.21 -17.63 -15.39
N LYS A 25 7.39 -18.47 -14.74
CA LYS A 25 7.03 -18.29 -13.33
C LYS A 25 8.21 -18.61 -12.42
N THR A 26 8.91 -19.73 -12.66
CA THR A 26 10.09 -20.11 -11.87
C THR A 26 11.21 -19.09 -12.02
N ALA A 27 11.53 -18.66 -13.25
CA ALA A 27 12.54 -17.62 -13.49
C ALA A 27 12.18 -16.29 -12.80
N LYS A 28 10.92 -15.84 -12.86
CA LYS A 28 10.48 -14.63 -12.15
C LYS A 28 10.52 -14.78 -10.63
N GLU A 29 10.33 -15.98 -10.10
CA GLU A 29 10.43 -16.23 -8.66
C GLU A 29 11.89 -16.19 -8.21
N GLU A 30 12.81 -16.79 -8.96
CA GLU A 30 14.25 -16.71 -8.70
C GLU A 30 14.77 -15.27 -8.82
N GLU A 31 14.32 -14.51 -9.82
CA GLU A 31 14.63 -13.08 -9.95
C GLU A 31 14.10 -12.29 -8.74
N LYS A 32 12.90 -12.60 -8.23
CA LYS A 32 12.39 -11.96 -7.01
C LYS A 32 13.19 -12.34 -5.77
N ARG A 33 13.64 -13.59 -5.65
CA ARG A 33 14.49 -14.04 -4.53
C ARG A 33 15.85 -13.33 -4.56
N THR A 34 16.51 -13.29 -5.73
CA THR A 34 17.77 -12.57 -5.90
C THR A 34 17.61 -11.04 -5.73
N ALA A 35 16.51 -10.45 -6.19
CA ALA A 35 16.19 -9.06 -5.92
C ALA A 35 15.98 -8.80 -4.42
N GLN A 36 15.30 -9.69 -3.71
CA GLN A 36 15.16 -9.58 -2.25
C GLN A 36 16.51 -9.70 -1.54
N ASP A 37 17.36 -10.64 -1.94
CA ASP A 37 18.70 -10.80 -1.33
C ASP A 37 19.60 -9.58 -1.59
N THR A 38 19.56 -9.03 -2.80
CA THR A 38 20.31 -7.79 -3.12
C THR A 38 19.74 -6.56 -2.41
N ASP A 39 18.43 -6.48 -2.23
CA ASP A 39 17.79 -5.38 -1.50
C ASP A 39 17.99 -5.51 0.01
N ILE A 40 18.07 -6.73 0.55
CA ILE A 40 18.52 -7.02 1.93
C ILE A 40 19.95 -6.52 2.13
N PHE A 41 20.85 -6.75 1.16
CA PHE A 41 22.24 -6.27 1.22
C PHE A 41 22.33 -4.73 1.20
N LYS A 42 21.53 -4.07 0.33
CA LYS A 42 21.42 -2.59 0.30
C LYS A 42 20.81 -2.02 1.58
N LYS A 43 19.79 -2.69 2.13
CA LYS A 43 19.14 -2.29 3.38
C LYS A 43 20.08 -2.49 4.57
N LYS A 44 20.88 -3.55 4.61
CA LYS A 44 21.92 -3.76 5.63
C LYS A 44 23.00 -2.69 5.58
N LYS A 45 23.39 -2.22 4.38
CA LYS A 45 24.33 -1.09 4.22
C LYS A 45 23.75 0.27 4.67
N ARG A 46 22.42 0.42 4.69
CA ARG A 46 21.72 1.63 5.19
C ARG A 46 21.38 1.61 6.69
N ARG A 47 21.36 0.44 7.34
CA ARG A 47 21.01 0.33 8.78
C ARG A 47 22.03 0.99 9.73
N GLY A 48 23.27 1.22 9.30
CA GLY A 48 24.28 1.88 10.14
C GLY A 48 24.02 3.36 10.46
N GLN A 49 23.01 3.98 9.87
CA GLN A 49 22.69 5.41 10.08
C GLN A 49 21.29 5.67 10.67
N GLU A 50 20.47 4.63 10.90
CA GLU A 50 19.05 4.80 11.30
C GLU A 50 18.80 4.56 12.80
N ASP A 51 19.80 4.09 13.56
CA ASP A 51 19.65 3.79 15.00
C ASP A 51 19.74 5.04 15.92
N ARG A 52 19.71 6.24 15.35
CA ARG A 52 19.53 7.49 16.10
C ARG A 52 18.37 8.32 15.56
N LYS A 53 17.13 7.79 15.64
CA LYS A 53 15.88 8.58 15.78
C LYS A 53 14.62 7.71 15.93
N SER A 54 14.63 6.71 16.79
CA SER A 54 13.39 6.12 17.33
C SER A 54 12.79 6.98 18.46
N LYS A 55 12.72 8.31 18.25
CA LYS A 55 11.84 9.18 19.04
C LYS A 55 10.60 9.48 18.19
N LYS A 56 9.55 8.70 18.44
CA LYS A 56 8.15 9.11 18.34
C LYS A 56 7.79 9.90 17.07
N LYS A 57 7.77 9.24 15.91
CA LYS A 57 6.94 9.75 14.81
C LYS A 57 5.49 9.41 15.12
N LYS A 58 4.84 10.28 15.89
CA LYS A 58 3.40 10.51 15.70
C LYS A 58 3.25 10.71 14.20
N SER A 59 2.52 9.85 13.53
CA SER A 59 2.19 10.04 12.12
C SER A 59 1.72 11.49 11.99
N ALA A 60 2.38 12.26 11.12
CA ALA A 60 1.90 13.59 10.80
C ALA A 60 0.41 13.44 10.45
N PRO A 61 -0.49 14.28 10.99
CA PRO A 61 -1.86 14.27 10.51
C PRO A 61 -1.74 14.51 9.02
N SER A 62 -2.20 13.56 8.21
CA SER A 62 -2.21 13.75 6.77
C SER A 62 -2.92 15.09 6.54
N ILE A 63 -2.20 16.02 5.91
CA ILE A 63 -2.59 17.42 5.75
C ILE A 63 -3.94 17.54 5.01
N LEU A 64 -4.47 16.43 4.48
CA LEU A 64 -5.74 16.33 3.77
C LEU A 64 -6.87 15.59 4.51
N SER A 65 -6.69 15.06 5.72
CA SER A 65 -7.79 14.33 6.40
C SER A 65 -8.06 14.73 7.84
N SER A 66 -7.11 15.33 8.56
CA SER A 66 -7.32 15.69 9.97
C SER A 66 -7.40 17.19 10.25
N GLY A 67 -7.40 18.03 9.21
CA GLY A 67 -7.29 19.49 9.30
C GLY A 67 -8.55 20.27 8.94
N ARG A 68 -9.71 19.65 8.69
CA ARG A 68 -10.98 20.39 8.57
C ARG A 68 -11.63 20.44 9.95
N ILE A 69 -11.39 21.54 10.66
CA ILE A 69 -12.21 21.98 11.80
C ILE A 69 -13.69 21.76 11.45
N GLY A 70 -14.37 20.92 12.23
CA GLY A 70 -15.78 20.54 12.04
C GLY A 70 -16.04 19.13 11.48
N GLN A 71 -15.03 18.41 10.99
CA GLN A 71 -15.24 17.04 10.51
C GLN A 71 -15.26 16.03 11.67
N VAL A 72 -16.38 15.34 11.85
CA VAL A 72 -16.55 14.27 12.84
C VAL A 72 -16.18 12.93 12.20
N GLY A 73 -15.20 12.22 12.77
CA GLY A 73 -14.76 10.91 12.26
C GLY A 73 -13.87 10.92 11.01
N ARG A 74 -13.66 9.74 10.43
CA ARG A 74 -12.83 9.49 9.24
C ARG A 74 -13.68 8.86 8.14
N PHE A 75 -13.65 9.43 6.96
CA PHE A 75 -14.34 8.84 5.81
C PHE A 75 -13.38 7.93 5.03
N LYS A 76 -13.76 6.66 4.86
CA LYS A 76 -12.95 5.67 4.11
C LYS A 76 -13.88 4.72 3.36
N ASN A 77 -13.59 4.47 2.08
CA ASN A 77 -14.31 3.50 1.24
C ASN A 77 -15.84 3.72 1.21
N GLY A 78 -16.31 4.98 1.19
CA GLY A 78 -17.74 5.30 1.16
C GLY A 78 -18.43 5.31 2.53
N THR A 79 -17.72 4.95 3.61
CA THR A 79 -18.29 4.85 4.97
C THR A 79 -17.65 5.84 5.93
N LEU A 80 -18.46 6.48 6.77
CA LEU A 80 -18.00 7.31 7.87
C LEU A 80 -17.69 6.46 9.10
N ILE A 81 -16.43 6.44 9.52
CA ILE A 81 -15.94 5.70 10.67
C ILE A 81 -15.81 6.68 11.86
N LEU A 82 -16.56 6.43 12.93
CA LEU A 82 -16.56 7.24 14.15
C LEU A 82 -15.72 6.59 15.25
N SER A 83 -14.95 7.39 15.98
CA SER A 83 -14.31 6.94 17.23
C SER A 83 -15.27 7.03 18.42
N GLN A 84 -14.95 6.38 19.54
CA GLN A 84 -15.74 6.50 20.77
C GLN A 84 -15.84 7.96 21.26
N VAL A 85 -14.81 8.78 21.03
CA VAL A 85 -14.80 10.20 21.39
C VAL A 85 -15.80 10.98 20.53
N ASP A 86 -15.83 10.70 19.22
CA ASP A 86 -16.77 11.32 18.29
C ASP A 86 -18.23 10.98 18.67
N ILE A 87 -18.50 9.72 18.98
CA ILE A 87 -19.84 9.25 19.41
C ILE A 87 -20.27 9.93 20.71
N LYS A 88 -19.38 9.98 21.71
CA LYS A 88 -19.65 10.67 22.98
C LYS A 88 -19.97 12.15 22.74
N LYS A 89 -19.22 12.83 21.86
CA LYS A 89 -19.44 14.23 21.50
C LYS A 89 -20.80 14.44 20.83
N ILE A 90 -21.19 13.58 19.90
CA ILE A 90 -22.51 13.65 19.23
C ILE A 90 -23.63 13.49 20.27
N ASN A 91 -23.53 12.47 21.12
CA ASN A 91 -24.55 12.18 22.13
C ASN A 91 -24.65 13.27 23.20
N SER A 92 -23.54 13.87 23.61
CA SER A 92 -23.57 15.00 24.57
C SER A 92 -24.22 16.26 23.98
N THR A 93 -24.09 16.49 22.68
CA THR A 93 -24.70 17.66 22.01
C THR A 93 -26.19 17.48 21.67
N ARG A 94 -26.67 16.24 21.58
CA ARG A 94 -28.06 15.93 21.20
C ARG A 94 -29.07 16.07 22.36
N VAL A 95 -28.64 16.58 23.51
CA VAL A 95 -29.51 16.90 24.65
C VAL A 95 -29.85 18.38 24.60
N ALA A 96 -30.76 18.72 23.69
CA ALA A 96 -31.62 19.88 23.81
C ALA A 96 -33.06 19.36 23.58
N LYS A 97 -33.81 19.27 24.67
CA LYS A 97 -35.27 19.40 24.65
C LYS A 97 -35.57 20.84 25.05
#